data_AF-A0A7W7B393-F1
#
_entry.id   AF-A0A7W7B393-F1
#
_cell.length_a   1.000
_cell.length_b   1.000
_cell.length_c   1.000
_cell.angle_alpha   90.00
_cell.angle_beta   90.00
_cell.angle_gamma   90.00
#
_symmetry.space_group_name_H-M   'P 1'
#
loop_
_entity.id
_entity.type
_entity.pdbx_description
1 polymer ?
#
loop_
_entity_poly.entity_id
_entity_poly.type
_entity_poly.pdbx_seq_one_letter_code
_entity_poly.pdbx_strand_id
1 'polypeptide(L)'
;MKGEAVSGYSVPYFLQSVFLLQNWGFSDGLQWNVPAWSISTEFFAYLCFPLLVALLKICNWPTWSLCISLGFITLGLHWYFRSLGFNFAGGIEKTGLLRCVAQFFMGMILCVLFLRDHRENVLKIGLLLMAAVIFISMRMIEKQAPVIPLIWVTMILGFALWRRANPLLARPLVWLGDVSYATYLCHYLAFIVFKLVFVGPEQTPLWLILGFYGGVLVASHLLYRYVEKPSQRWLTRQYGVSRMVRAESANG
;
A
#
# COMPACT_ATOMS: atom_id res chain seq x y z
N MET A 1 -32.10 1.35 16.60
CA MET A 1 -30.65 1.12 16.39
C MET A 1 -29.88 1.10 17.73
N LYS A 2 -30.26 0.25 18.69
CA LYS A 2 -29.57 0.13 20.00
C LYS A 2 -29.18 -1.31 20.36
N GLY A 3 -29.12 -2.22 19.37
CA GLY A 3 -28.91 -3.65 19.60
C GLY A 3 -27.82 -4.35 18.78
N GLU A 4 -27.20 -3.70 17.79
CA GLU A 4 -26.25 -4.38 16.88
C GLU A 4 -24.78 -3.97 17.08
N ALA A 5 -24.47 -3.05 18.00
CA ALA A 5 -23.14 -2.45 18.11
C ALA A 5 -22.12 -3.31 18.90
N VAL A 6 -22.53 -4.41 19.54
CA VAL A 6 -21.65 -5.21 20.43
C VAL A 6 -21.18 -6.52 19.78
N SER A 7 -21.71 -6.91 18.62
CA SER A 7 -21.32 -8.15 17.93
C SER A 7 -20.10 -8.02 17.00
N GLY A 8 -19.50 -6.82 16.89
CA GLY A 8 -18.50 -6.49 15.86
C GLY A 8 -17.02 -6.65 16.25
N TYR A 9 -16.71 -7.01 17.50
CA TYR A 9 -15.34 -7.04 18.02
C TYR A 9 -15.01 -8.38 18.66
N SER A 10 -14.45 -9.28 17.87
CA SER A 10 -14.11 -10.63 18.31
C SER A 10 -12.69 -10.68 18.90
N VAL A 11 -12.52 -11.46 19.98
CA VAL A 11 -11.21 -11.73 20.59
C VAL A 11 -10.28 -12.50 19.64
N PRO A 12 -10.75 -13.53 18.90
CA PRO A 12 -9.91 -14.20 17.91
C PRO A 12 -9.34 -13.23 16.85
N TYR A 13 -10.14 -12.29 16.34
CA TYR A 13 -9.66 -11.30 15.39
C TYR A 13 -8.64 -10.33 16.02
N PHE A 14 -8.85 -9.95 17.28
CA PHE A 14 -7.88 -9.14 18.02
C PHE A 14 -6.53 -9.85 18.11
N LEU A 15 -6.51 -11.13 18.47
CA LEU A 15 -5.29 -11.93 18.51
C LEU A 15 -4.65 -12.05 17.12
N GLN A 16 -5.44 -12.30 16.07
CA GLN A 16 -4.93 -12.28 14.70
C GLN A 16 -4.31 -10.94 14.33
N SER A 17 -4.89 -9.82 14.78
CA SER A 17 -4.38 -8.46 14.54
C SER A 17 -3.03 -8.21 15.24
N VAL A 18 -2.85 -8.74 16.46
CA VAL A 18 -1.57 -8.67 17.18
C VAL A 18 -0.46 -9.41 16.42
N PHE A 19 -0.79 -10.54 15.79
CA PHE A 19 0.15 -11.32 14.98
C PHE A 19 0.17 -10.96 13.49
N LEU A 20 -0.57 -9.92 13.07
CA LEU A 20 -0.69 -9.48 11.68
C LEU A 20 -1.22 -10.57 10.71
N LEU A 21 -2.07 -11.47 11.20
CA LEU A 21 -2.65 -12.59 10.43
C LEU A 21 -4.10 -12.35 9.98
N GLN A 22 -4.70 -11.23 10.41
CA GLN A 22 -6.13 -10.97 10.29
C GLN A 22 -6.65 -10.86 8.84
N ASN A 23 -5.75 -10.65 7.87
CA ASN A 23 -6.12 -10.55 6.46
C ASN A 23 -5.46 -11.62 5.58
N TRP A 24 -5.12 -12.77 6.19
CA TRP A 24 -4.55 -13.93 5.48
C TRP A 24 -5.62 -14.90 4.94
N GLY A 25 -6.91 -14.55 5.07
CA GLY A 25 -8.04 -15.37 4.65
C GLY A 25 -8.70 -16.18 5.77
N PHE A 26 -8.28 -16.00 7.03
CA PHE A 26 -8.86 -16.68 8.19
C PHE A 26 -10.05 -15.95 8.83
N SER A 27 -10.42 -14.78 8.30
CA SER A 27 -11.45 -13.90 8.86
C SER A 27 -12.37 -13.37 7.76
N ASP A 28 -13.66 -13.27 8.07
CA ASP A 28 -14.71 -12.87 7.11
C ASP A 28 -15.05 -11.37 7.13
N GLY A 29 -14.35 -10.57 7.94
CA GLY A 29 -14.61 -9.13 8.05
C GLY A 29 -13.45 -8.35 8.65
N LEU A 30 -13.51 -7.02 8.53
CA LEU A 30 -12.53 -6.10 9.11
C LEU A 30 -13.07 -5.55 10.44
N GLN A 31 -12.31 -5.75 11.53
CA GLN A 31 -12.71 -5.36 12.88
C GLN A 31 -11.60 -4.54 13.55
N TRP A 32 -11.92 -3.91 14.69
CA TRP A 32 -11.00 -3.14 15.53
C TRP A 32 -10.32 -1.94 14.82
N ASN A 33 -9.29 -2.20 14.02
CA ASN A 33 -8.61 -1.20 13.20
C ASN A 33 -8.71 -1.62 11.73
N VAL A 34 -9.78 -1.17 11.07
CA VAL A 34 -10.08 -1.52 9.67
C VAL A 34 -8.88 -1.27 8.74
N PRO A 35 -8.19 -0.11 8.75
CA PRO A 35 -6.98 0.11 7.95
C PRO A 35 -5.85 -0.90 8.15
N ALA A 36 -5.76 -1.59 9.30
CA ALA A 36 -4.63 -2.49 9.58
C ALA A 36 -4.55 -3.71 8.66
N TRP A 37 -5.57 -3.98 7.82
CA TRP A 37 -5.56 -5.05 6.83
C TRP A 37 -4.33 -4.98 5.90
N SER A 38 -3.87 -3.78 5.52
CA SER A 38 -2.76 -3.64 4.57
C SER A 38 -1.45 -4.13 5.16
N ILE A 39 -1.16 -3.78 6.42
CA ILE A 39 0.06 -4.19 7.13
C ILE A 39 0.08 -5.71 7.31
N SER A 40 -1.07 -6.33 7.59
CA SER A 40 -1.19 -7.79 7.65
C SER A 40 -0.79 -8.46 6.33
N THR A 41 -1.26 -7.92 5.21
CA THR A 41 -0.94 -8.45 3.89
C THR A 41 0.51 -8.13 3.46
N GLU A 42 1.04 -6.98 3.85
CA GLU A 42 2.44 -6.60 3.62
C GLU A 42 3.38 -7.54 4.40
N PHE A 43 3.05 -7.87 5.65
CA PHE A 43 3.82 -8.82 6.44
C PHE A 43 3.93 -10.18 5.74
N PHE A 44 2.82 -10.69 5.20
CA PHE A 44 2.85 -11.90 4.37
C PHE A 44 3.75 -11.74 3.13
N ALA A 45 3.62 -10.63 2.40
CA ALA A 45 4.43 -10.37 1.22
C ALA A 45 5.93 -10.33 1.53
N TYR A 46 6.33 -9.74 2.67
CA TYR A 46 7.71 -9.73 3.14
C TYR A 46 8.23 -11.13 3.50
N LEU A 47 7.39 -12.01 4.06
CA LEU A 47 7.76 -13.40 4.29
C LEU A 47 7.97 -14.17 2.98
N CYS A 48 7.16 -13.89 1.96
CA CYS A 48 7.30 -14.50 0.63
C CYS A 48 8.49 -13.93 -0.17
N PHE A 49 8.90 -12.68 0.08
CA PHE A 49 9.88 -11.97 -0.74
C PHE A 49 11.20 -12.73 -0.97
N PRO A 50 11.89 -13.30 0.05
CA PRO A 50 13.12 -14.06 -0.17
C PRO A 50 12.92 -15.26 -1.11
N LEU A 51 11.80 -15.97 -0.97
CA LEU A 51 11.45 -17.11 -1.84
C LEU A 51 11.18 -16.65 -3.26
N LEU A 52 10.41 -15.56 -3.43
CA LEU A 52 10.13 -14.99 -4.75
C LEU A 52 11.42 -14.57 -5.48
N VAL A 53 12.35 -13.93 -4.78
CA VAL A 53 13.64 -13.52 -5.36
C VAL A 53 14.49 -14.74 -5.72
N ALA A 54 14.61 -15.72 -4.82
CA ALA A 54 15.45 -16.90 -5.02
C ALA A 54 14.93 -17.81 -6.15
N LEU A 55 13.61 -17.99 -6.25
CA LEU A 55 12.99 -18.90 -7.22
C LEU A 55 12.80 -18.26 -8.59
N LEU A 56 12.26 -17.05 -8.65
CA LEU A 56 11.88 -16.44 -9.94
C LEU A 56 13.08 -15.82 -10.66
N LYS A 57 14.12 -15.42 -9.91
CA LYS A 57 15.34 -14.79 -10.43
C LYS A 57 15.03 -13.68 -11.44
N ILE A 58 14.02 -12.85 -11.13
CA ILE A 58 13.46 -11.83 -12.03
C ILE A 58 14.49 -10.82 -12.54
N CYS A 59 15.61 -10.65 -11.84
CA CYS A 59 16.73 -9.81 -12.27
C CYS A 59 17.29 -10.24 -13.64
N ASN A 60 17.22 -11.53 -13.96
CA ASN A 60 17.73 -12.11 -15.21
C ASN A 60 16.73 -12.04 -16.37
N TRP A 61 15.46 -11.70 -16.11
CA TRP A 61 14.43 -11.66 -17.14
C TRP A 61 14.71 -10.51 -18.11
N PRO A 62 14.47 -10.66 -19.42
CA PRO A 62 14.59 -9.54 -20.35
C PRO A 62 13.51 -8.49 -20.08
N THR A 63 13.80 -7.22 -20.38
CA THR A 63 12.90 -6.07 -20.12
C THR A 63 11.49 -6.29 -20.69
N TRP A 64 11.37 -6.85 -21.89
CA TRP A 64 10.07 -7.11 -22.51
C TRP A 64 9.23 -8.09 -21.70
N SER A 65 9.86 -9.11 -21.09
CA SER A 65 9.16 -10.11 -20.27
C SER A 65 8.61 -9.46 -19.00
N LEU A 66 9.42 -8.65 -18.32
CA LEU A 66 9.00 -7.86 -17.15
C LEU A 66 7.80 -6.95 -17.48
N CYS A 67 7.87 -6.24 -18.61
CA CYS A 67 6.81 -5.38 -19.11
C CYS A 67 5.52 -6.15 -19.42
N ILE A 68 5.62 -7.31 -20.07
CA ILE A 68 4.50 -8.20 -20.34
C ILE A 68 3.88 -8.71 -19.03
N SER A 69 4.70 -9.10 -18.05
CA SER A 69 4.23 -9.54 -16.72
C SER A 69 3.41 -8.46 -16.01
N LEU A 70 3.81 -7.19 -16.06
CA LEU A 70 3.01 -6.09 -15.50
C LEU A 70 1.61 -6.02 -16.13
N GLY A 71 1.52 -6.17 -17.46
CA GLY A 71 0.25 -6.23 -18.18
C GLY A 71 -0.59 -7.44 -17.77
N PHE A 72 0.01 -8.63 -17.73
CA PHE A 72 -0.68 -9.86 -17.32
C PHE A 72 -1.20 -9.80 -15.87
N ILE A 73 -0.42 -9.29 -14.93
CA ILE A 73 -0.86 -9.12 -13.53
C ILE A 73 -2.06 -8.17 -13.47
N THR A 74 -1.99 -7.06 -14.19
CA THR A 74 -3.07 -6.07 -14.23
C THR A 74 -4.36 -6.65 -14.81
N LEU A 75 -4.27 -7.37 -15.92
CA LEU A 75 -5.42 -8.05 -16.54
C LEU A 75 -5.94 -9.21 -15.69
N GLY A 76 -5.05 -9.95 -15.03
CA GLY A 76 -5.41 -11.03 -14.10
C GLY A 76 -6.18 -10.49 -12.89
N LEU A 77 -5.71 -9.39 -12.30
CA LEU A 77 -6.44 -8.68 -11.24
C LEU A 77 -7.79 -8.17 -11.75
N HIS A 78 -7.86 -7.61 -12.95
CA HIS A 78 -9.14 -7.20 -13.54
C HIS A 78 -10.14 -8.35 -13.59
N TRP A 79 -9.72 -9.47 -14.18
CA TRP A 79 -10.59 -10.63 -14.36
C TRP A 79 -11.00 -11.22 -13.02
N TYR A 80 -10.09 -11.28 -12.04
CA TYR A 80 -10.37 -11.74 -10.68
C TYR A 80 -11.41 -10.86 -9.97
N PHE A 81 -11.26 -9.54 -9.98
CA PHE A 81 -12.24 -8.65 -9.36
C PHE A 81 -13.59 -8.70 -10.09
N ARG A 82 -13.58 -8.84 -11.41
CA ARG A 82 -14.78 -8.99 -12.23
C ARG A 82 -15.54 -10.27 -11.91
N SER A 83 -14.85 -11.40 -11.78
CA SER A 83 -15.49 -12.69 -11.48
C SER A 83 -16.15 -12.70 -10.09
N LEU A 84 -15.65 -11.90 -9.16
CA LEU A 84 -16.23 -11.70 -7.83
C LEU A 84 -17.33 -10.63 -7.78
N GLY A 85 -17.56 -9.88 -8.87
CA GLY A 85 -18.50 -8.76 -8.89
C GLY A 85 -18.06 -7.56 -8.03
N PHE A 86 -16.80 -7.51 -7.60
CA PHE A 86 -16.25 -6.41 -6.80
C PHE A 86 -15.52 -5.39 -7.69
N ASN A 87 -15.48 -4.14 -7.24
CA ASN A 87 -14.50 -3.19 -7.75
C ASN A 87 -13.18 -3.32 -6.97
N PHE A 88 -12.11 -2.67 -7.43
CA PHE A 88 -10.79 -2.77 -6.78
C PHE A 88 -10.75 -2.30 -5.31
N ALA A 89 -11.74 -1.53 -4.88
CA ALA A 89 -11.89 -1.04 -3.50
C ALA A 89 -12.81 -1.92 -2.63
N GLY A 90 -13.52 -2.89 -3.23
CA GLY A 90 -14.50 -3.74 -2.55
C GLY A 90 -13.91 -5.08 -2.09
N GLY A 91 -14.59 -5.72 -1.14
CA GLY A 91 -14.25 -7.07 -0.66
C GLY A 91 -12.84 -7.20 -0.09
N ILE A 92 -12.35 -6.16 0.60
CA ILE A 92 -10.94 -6.05 1.04
C ILE A 92 -10.56 -7.19 1.99
N GLU A 93 -11.50 -7.63 2.82
CA GLU A 93 -11.38 -8.75 3.76
C GLU A 93 -11.04 -10.08 3.07
N LYS A 94 -11.47 -10.27 1.82
CA LYS A 94 -11.22 -11.50 1.04
C LYS A 94 -10.16 -11.33 -0.03
N THR A 95 -10.12 -10.15 -0.65
CA THR A 95 -9.27 -9.88 -1.83
C THR A 95 -7.94 -9.20 -1.47
N GLY A 96 -7.80 -8.70 -0.23
CA GLY A 96 -6.68 -7.87 0.19
C GLY A 96 -5.33 -8.54 0.02
N LEU A 97 -5.22 -9.82 0.39
CA LEU A 97 -3.95 -10.58 0.31
C LEU A 97 -3.46 -10.72 -1.13
N LEU A 98 -4.29 -11.28 -2.02
CA LEU A 98 -3.92 -11.47 -3.43
C LEU A 98 -3.58 -10.14 -4.08
N ARG A 99 -4.39 -9.10 -3.82
CA ARG A 99 -4.16 -7.74 -4.30
C ARG A 99 -2.82 -7.17 -3.83
N CYS A 100 -2.48 -7.37 -2.55
CA CYS A 100 -1.22 -6.90 -1.98
C CYS A 100 -0.04 -7.63 -2.61
N VAL A 101 -0.06 -8.97 -2.64
CA VAL A 101 1.03 -9.79 -3.22
C VAL A 101 1.25 -9.47 -4.70
N ALA A 102 0.17 -9.31 -5.47
CA ALA A 102 0.27 -8.92 -6.89
C ALA A 102 0.95 -7.55 -7.06
N GLN A 103 0.55 -6.55 -6.27
CA GLN A 103 1.15 -5.21 -6.31
C GLN A 103 2.59 -5.20 -5.79
N PHE A 104 2.89 -5.99 -4.77
CA PHE A 104 4.24 -6.15 -4.25
C PHE A 104 5.16 -6.73 -5.33
N PHE A 105 4.68 -7.74 -6.06
CA PHE A 105 5.43 -8.30 -7.19
C PHE A 105 5.58 -7.30 -8.35
N MET A 106 4.56 -6.49 -8.65
CA MET A 106 4.71 -5.37 -9.59
C MET A 106 5.78 -4.37 -9.12
N GLY A 107 5.87 -4.10 -7.81
CA GLY A 107 6.93 -3.29 -7.21
C GLY A 107 8.33 -3.91 -7.34
N MET A 108 8.45 -5.23 -7.21
CA MET A 108 9.71 -5.95 -7.47
C MET A 108 10.15 -5.79 -8.93
N ILE A 109 9.21 -5.97 -9.88
CA ILE A 109 9.47 -5.75 -11.31
C ILE A 109 9.91 -4.30 -11.56
N LEU A 110 9.19 -3.34 -10.98
CA LEU A 110 9.50 -1.92 -11.08
C LEU A 110 10.92 -1.61 -10.60
N CYS A 111 11.35 -2.21 -9.48
CA CYS A 111 12.71 -2.07 -8.96
C CYS A 111 13.75 -2.58 -9.98
N VAL A 112 13.56 -3.78 -10.52
CA VAL A 112 14.47 -4.33 -11.55
C VAL A 112 14.53 -3.43 -12.79
N LEU A 113 13.38 -2.94 -13.25
CA LEU A 113 13.29 -2.02 -14.38
C LEU A 113 14.00 -0.69 -14.11
N PHE A 114 13.89 -0.16 -12.89
CA PHE A 114 14.56 1.07 -12.48
C PHE A 114 16.08 0.93 -12.43
N LEU A 115 16.59 -0.24 -12.05
CA LEU A 115 18.03 -0.52 -11.97
C LEU A 115 18.71 -0.74 -13.33
N ARG A 116 17.93 -0.90 -14.42
CA ARG A 116 18.48 -1.09 -15.77
C ARG A 116 19.07 0.20 -16.34
N ASP A 117 20.04 0.08 -17.24
CA ASP A 117 20.75 1.23 -17.83
C ASP A 117 19.90 2.01 -18.85
N HIS A 118 18.99 1.33 -19.56
CA HIS A 118 18.14 1.93 -20.60
C HIS A 118 16.83 2.54 -20.08
N ARG A 119 16.91 3.37 -19.04
CA ARG A 119 15.76 3.89 -18.28
C ARG A 119 14.74 4.66 -19.12
N GLU A 120 15.18 5.40 -20.14
CA GLU A 120 14.28 6.18 -21.01
C GLU A 120 13.39 5.28 -21.89
N ASN A 121 13.92 4.17 -22.40
CA ASN A 121 13.14 3.20 -23.16
C ASN A 121 12.15 2.48 -22.26
N VAL A 122 12.55 2.16 -21.02
CA VAL A 122 11.67 1.58 -20.01
C VAL A 122 10.48 2.51 -19.72
N LEU A 123 10.71 3.82 -19.58
CA LEU A 123 9.64 4.79 -19.35
C LEU A 123 8.66 4.85 -20.53
N LYS A 124 9.17 4.90 -21.77
CA LYS A 124 8.32 4.91 -22.98
C LYS A 124 7.45 3.65 -23.05
N ILE A 125 8.04 2.47 -22.80
CA ILE A 125 7.30 1.21 -22.76
C ILE A 125 6.25 1.24 -21.63
N GLY A 126 6.60 1.73 -20.44
CA GLY A 126 5.67 1.88 -19.32
C GLY A 126 4.47 2.78 -19.66
N LEU A 127 4.71 3.94 -20.30
CA LEU A 127 3.65 4.85 -20.74
C LEU A 127 2.77 4.23 -21.83
N LEU A 128 3.36 3.51 -22.79
CA LEU A 128 2.61 2.79 -23.82
C LEU A 128 1.73 1.68 -23.22
N LEU A 129 2.26 0.91 -22.27
CA LEU A 129 1.49 -0.10 -21.53
C LEU A 129 0.36 0.53 -20.73
N MET A 130 0.64 1.64 -20.03
CA MET A 130 -0.39 2.39 -19.32
C MET A 130 -1.50 2.84 -20.28
N ALA A 131 -1.14 3.46 -21.40
CA ALA A 131 -2.11 3.93 -22.39
C ALA A 131 -2.92 2.77 -22.99
N ALA A 132 -2.27 1.63 -23.30
CA ALA A 132 -2.94 0.44 -23.82
C ALA A 132 -3.93 -0.15 -22.79
N VAL A 133 -3.52 -0.27 -21.53
CA VAL A 133 -4.39 -0.80 -20.47
C VAL A 133 -5.52 0.17 -20.14
N ILE A 134 -5.27 1.48 -20.12
CA ILE A 134 -6.34 2.49 -20.01
C ILE A 134 -7.32 2.32 -21.16
N PHE A 135 -6.84 2.25 -22.41
CA PHE A 135 -7.67 2.10 -23.59
C PHE A 135 -8.53 0.82 -23.55
N ILE A 136 -7.92 -0.33 -23.24
CA ILE A 136 -8.64 -1.61 -23.06
C ILE A 136 -9.68 -1.47 -21.95
N SER A 137 -9.31 -0.88 -20.82
CA SER A 137 -10.21 -0.74 -19.67
C SER A 137 -11.37 0.23 -19.94
N MET A 138 -11.14 1.29 -20.73
CA MET A 138 -12.20 2.21 -21.16
C MET A 138 -13.20 1.54 -22.12
N ARG A 139 -12.77 0.55 -22.90
CA ARG A 139 -13.66 -0.25 -23.75
C ARG A 139 -14.46 -1.27 -22.96
N MET A 140 -13.98 -1.65 -21.78
CA MET A 140 -14.66 -2.52 -20.83
C MET A 140 -15.44 -1.66 -19.84
N ILE A 141 -16.56 -1.06 -20.29
CA ILE A 141 -17.44 -0.12 -19.57
C ILE A 141 -18.20 -0.83 -18.42
N GLU A 142 -17.50 -1.46 -17.49
CA GLU A 142 -18.01 -1.85 -16.19
C GLU A 142 -17.25 -1.04 -15.11
N LYS A 143 -17.88 -0.86 -13.94
CA LYS A 143 -17.44 0.04 -12.83
C LYS A 143 -16.13 -0.37 -12.14
N GLN A 144 -15.15 -0.89 -12.86
CA GLN A 144 -14.00 -1.57 -12.30
C GLN A 144 -12.76 -1.02 -12.99
N ALA A 145 -11.96 -0.27 -12.23
CA ALA A 145 -10.71 0.34 -12.69
C ALA A 145 -9.51 -0.54 -12.27
N PRO A 146 -9.26 -1.67 -12.95
CA PRO A 146 -8.10 -2.53 -12.67
C PRO A 146 -6.78 -1.86 -13.04
N VAL A 147 -6.84 -0.72 -13.74
CA VAL A 147 -5.66 0.05 -14.18
C VAL A 147 -4.98 0.76 -13.01
N ILE A 148 -5.65 0.90 -11.87
CA ILE A 148 -5.14 1.70 -10.75
C ILE A 148 -3.72 1.28 -10.34
N PRO A 149 -3.42 -0.01 -10.06
CA PRO A 149 -2.04 -0.44 -9.78
C PRO A 149 -1.04 -0.09 -10.86
N LEU A 150 -1.41 -0.28 -12.14
CA LEU A 150 -0.51 0.00 -13.24
C LEU A 150 -0.23 1.50 -13.38
N ILE A 151 -1.25 2.34 -13.20
CA ILE A 151 -1.11 3.80 -13.17
C ILE A 151 -0.14 4.21 -12.07
N TRP A 152 -0.28 3.65 -10.86
CA TRP A 152 0.64 3.95 -9.76
C TRP A 152 2.07 3.50 -10.08
N VAL A 153 2.27 2.28 -10.59
CA VAL A 153 3.59 1.76 -10.95
C VAL A 153 4.27 2.61 -12.01
N THR A 154 3.56 3.00 -13.08
CA THR A 154 4.13 3.83 -14.15
C THR A 154 4.37 5.27 -13.71
N MET A 155 3.49 5.81 -12.86
CA MET A 155 3.68 7.14 -12.28
C MET A 155 4.89 7.17 -11.33
N ILE A 156 5.02 6.18 -10.44
CA ILE A 156 6.19 6.03 -9.55
C ILE A 156 7.47 5.92 -10.39
N LEU A 157 7.46 5.11 -11.45
CA LEU A 157 8.61 5.00 -12.36
C LEU A 157 8.94 6.34 -13.01
N GLY A 158 7.93 7.05 -13.52
CA GLY A 158 8.11 8.37 -14.15
C GLY A 158 8.74 9.39 -13.21
N PHE A 159 8.27 9.45 -11.96
CA PHE A 159 8.88 10.33 -10.96
C PHE A 159 10.26 9.86 -10.51
N ALA A 160 10.50 8.55 -10.40
CA ALA A 160 11.82 8.02 -10.06
C ALA A 160 12.88 8.31 -11.14
N LEU A 161 12.45 8.38 -12.41
CA LEU A 161 13.29 8.72 -13.55
C LEU A 161 13.36 10.23 -13.84
N TRP A 162 12.71 11.05 -13.03
CA TRP A 162 12.65 12.49 -13.21
C TRP A 162 14.03 13.12 -12.95
N ARG A 163 14.70 13.58 -14.02
CA ARG A 163 16.08 14.09 -13.98
C ARG A 163 16.24 15.49 -13.39
N ARG A 164 15.19 16.31 -13.36
CA ARG A 164 15.21 17.67 -12.79
C ARG A 164 14.88 17.63 -11.28
N ALA A 165 14.79 18.80 -10.63
CA ALA A 165 14.26 18.88 -9.26
C ALA A 165 12.87 18.21 -9.22
N ASN A 166 12.81 17.01 -8.63
CA ASN A 166 11.59 16.23 -8.56
C ASN A 166 10.62 16.92 -7.59
N PRO A 167 9.41 17.32 -8.03
CA PRO A 167 8.47 18.03 -7.18
C PRO A 167 8.07 17.22 -5.94
N LEU A 168 8.06 15.88 -6.01
CA LEU A 168 7.73 15.02 -4.87
C LEU A 168 8.75 15.10 -3.72
N LEU A 169 9.96 15.61 -4.00
CA LEU A 169 10.99 15.82 -2.98
C LEU A 169 10.89 17.20 -2.31
N ALA A 170 9.85 17.98 -2.61
CA ALA A 170 9.56 19.21 -1.89
C ALA A 170 9.26 18.91 -0.41
N ARG A 171 9.79 19.74 0.51
CA ARG A 171 9.68 19.53 1.96
C ARG A 171 8.26 19.23 2.45
N PRO A 172 7.19 19.92 2.01
CA PRO A 172 5.84 19.61 2.45
C PRO A 172 5.37 18.22 2.00
N LEU A 173 5.73 17.79 0.79
CA LEU A 173 5.33 16.49 0.25
C LEU A 173 6.10 15.35 0.91
N VAL A 174 7.40 15.53 1.16
CA VAL A 174 8.19 14.56 1.94
C VAL A 174 7.62 14.43 3.35
N TRP A 175 7.29 15.55 3.99
CA TRP A 175 6.69 15.53 5.33
C TRP A 175 5.31 14.84 5.34
N LEU A 176 4.47 15.08 4.34
CA LEU A 176 3.19 14.36 4.18
C LEU A 176 3.42 12.86 3.99
N GLY A 177 4.46 12.48 3.25
CA GLY A 177 4.90 11.09 3.12
C GLY A 177 5.34 10.50 4.47
N ASP A 178 6.16 11.22 5.24
CA ASP A 178 6.64 10.79 6.56
C ASP A 178 5.47 10.52 7.53
N VAL A 179 4.45 11.39 7.57
CA VAL A 179 3.29 11.20 8.47
C VAL A 179 2.18 10.32 7.88
N SER A 180 2.33 9.83 6.65
CA SER A 180 1.27 9.12 5.92
C SER A 180 0.88 7.81 6.58
N TYR A 181 1.85 7.06 7.12
CA TYR A 181 1.61 5.80 7.82
C TYR A 181 0.79 6.00 9.09
N ALA A 182 1.18 6.95 9.95
CA ALA A 182 0.41 7.33 11.13
C ALA A 182 -1.00 7.79 10.77
N THR A 183 -1.13 8.62 9.72
CA THR A 183 -2.43 9.07 9.19
C THR A 183 -3.30 7.90 8.76
N TYR A 184 -2.74 6.98 7.99
CA TYR A 184 -3.44 5.81 7.50
C TYR A 184 -4.00 4.96 8.64
N LEU A 185 -3.26 4.78 9.74
CA LEU A 185 -3.72 3.99 10.87
C LEU A 185 -4.71 4.72 11.77
N CYS A 186 -4.53 6.01 12.03
CA CYS A 186 -5.34 6.71 13.02
C CYS A 186 -6.63 7.30 12.45
N HIS A 187 -6.68 7.64 11.15
CA HIS A 187 -7.79 8.41 10.59
C HIS A 187 -9.14 7.69 10.74
N TYR A 188 -9.18 6.36 10.61
CA TYR A 188 -10.43 5.60 10.66
C TYR A 188 -11.00 5.57 12.08
N LEU A 189 -10.15 5.35 13.08
CA LEU A 189 -10.55 5.44 14.48
C LEU A 189 -11.00 6.87 14.83
N ALA A 190 -10.23 7.87 14.41
CA ALA A 190 -10.60 9.27 14.57
C ALA A 190 -11.94 9.59 13.91
N PHE A 191 -12.21 9.02 12.73
CA PHE A 191 -13.47 9.18 12.01
C PHE A 191 -14.65 8.57 12.78
N ILE A 192 -14.49 7.38 13.37
CA ILE A 192 -15.51 6.77 14.23
C ILE A 192 -15.84 7.69 15.40
N VAL A 193 -14.81 8.15 16.13
CA VAL A 193 -15.00 9.07 17.27
C VAL A 193 -15.65 10.37 16.82
N PHE A 194 -15.20 10.95 15.71
CA PHE A 194 -15.76 12.17 15.14
C PHE A 194 -17.25 12.00 14.81
N LYS A 195 -17.62 10.90 14.15
CA LYS A 195 -19.01 10.59 13.82
C LYS A 195 -19.88 10.43 15.07
N LEU A 196 -19.37 9.77 16.10
CA LEU A 196 -20.12 9.54 17.35
C LEU A 196 -20.37 10.83 18.15
N VAL A 197 -19.41 11.75 18.12
CA VAL A 197 -19.42 12.95 18.98
C VAL A 197 -20.02 14.18 18.26
N PHE A 198 -19.73 14.36 16.97
CA PHE A 198 -19.99 15.61 16.27
C PHE A 198 -20.99 15.51 15.11
N VAL A 199 -21.38 14.30 14.68
CA VAL A 199 -22.26 14.11 13.52
C VAL A 199 -23.66 13.69 14.00
N GLY A 200 -24.61 14.60 13.82
CA GLY A 200 -26.04 14.38 14.06
C GLY A 200 -26.84 14.07 12.79
N PRO A 201 -28.19 14.11 12.87
CA PRO A 201 -29.06 13.93 11.71
C PRO A 201 -29.00 15.10 10.72
N GLU A 202 -28.55 16.27 11.16
CA GLU A 202 -28.37 17.46 10.32
C GLU A 202 -27.05 17.42 9.54
N GLN A 203 -26.95 18.26 8.49
CA GLN A 203 -25.75 18.38 7.70
C GLN A 203 -24.59 18.91 8.54
N THR A 204 -23.47 18.17 8.54
CA THR A 204 -22.28 18.59 9.28
C THR A 204 -21.68 19.85 8.67
N PRO A 205 -21.49 20.94 9.44
CA PRO A 205 -20.94 22.18 8.91
C PRO A 205 -19.48 22.03 8.48
N LEU A 206 -19.07 22.81 7.47
CA LEU A 206 -17.75 22.71 6.85
C LEU A 206 -16.59 22.89 7.84
N TRP A 207 -16.73 23.79 8.82
CA TRP A 207 -15.67 24.04 9.81
C TRP A 207 -15.40 22.83 10.71
N LEU A 208 -16.40 21.98 11.01
CA LEU A 208 -16.20 20.73 11.74
C LEU A 208 -15.44 19.72 10.88
N ILE A 209 -15.76 19.64 9.58
CA ILE A 209 -15.07 18.77 8.63
C ILE A 209 -13.61 19.19 8.48
N LEU A 210 -13.34 20.49 8.32
CA LEU A 210 -11.97 21.02 8.27
C LEU A 210 -11.23 20.80 9.60
N GLY A 211 -11.92 20.99 10.73
CA GLY A 211 -11.41 20.70 12.07
C GLY A 211 -11.03 19.22 12.24
N PHE A 212 -11.83 18.30 11.72
CA PHE A 212 -11.53 16.87 11.71
C PHE A 212 -10.25 16.56 10.92
N TYR A 213 -10.13 17.04 9.68
CA TYR A 213 -8.92 16.82 8.88
C TYR A 213 -7.68 17.44 9.53
N GLY A 214 -7.79 18.66 10.05
CA GLY A 214 -6.71 19.31 10.80
C GLY A 214 -6.33 18.51 12.06
N GLY A 215 -7.32 18.03 12.81
CA GLY A 215 -7.13 17.21 14.00
C GLY A 215 -6.44 15.88 13.70
N VAL A 216 -6.86 15.18 12.64
CA VAL A 216 -6.19 13.96 12.16
C VAL A 216 -4.74 14.26 11.81
N LEU A 217 -4.49 15.32 11.05
CA LEU A 217 -3.14 15.67 10.59
C LEU A 217 -2.20 16.03 11.76
N VAL A 218 -2.71 16.74 12.77
CA VAL A 218 -1.99 17.01 14.03
C VAL A 218 -1.73 15.71 14.79
N ALA A 219 -2.75 14.87 14.98
CA ALA A 219 -2.62 13.59 15.67
C ALA A 219 -1.60 12.68 14.98
N SER A 220 -1.64 12.58 13.65
CA SER A 220 -0.67 11.86 12.83
C SER A 220 0.75 12.37 13.04
N HIS A 221 0.95 13.69 13.05
CA HIS A 221 2.26 14.27 13.27
C HIS A 221 2.82 13.94 14.66
N LEU A 222 1.98 14.01 15.69
CA LEU A 222 2.37 13.64 17.06
C LEU A 222 2.71 12.16 17.17
N LEU A 223 1.86 11.27 16.62
CA LEU A 223 2.11 9.84 16.60
C LEU A 223 3.40 9.50 15.84
N TYR A 224 3.61 10.11 14.67
CA TYR A 224 4.85 9.96 13.91
C TYR A 224 6.08 10.37 14.73
N ARG A 225 6.02 11.56 15.36
CA ARG A 225 7.16 12.15 16.07
C ARG A 225 7.52 11.42 17.36
N TYR A 226 6.51 10.98 18.12
CA TYR A 226 6.68 10.46 19.48
C TYR A 226 6.55 8.95 19.60
N VAL A 227 5.92 8.27 18.64
CA VAL A 227 5.75 6.82 18.67
C VAL A 227 6.53 6.17 17.54
N GLU A 228 6.24 6.52 16.29
CA GLU A 228 6.79 5.83 15.12
C GLU A 228 8.31 6.04 15.02
N LYS A 229 8.77 7.29 14.95
CA LYS A 229 10.19 7.61 14.75
C LYS A 229 11.09 7.12 15.90
N PRO A 230 10.71 7.24 17.18
CA PRO A 230 11.46 6.65 18.29
C PRO A 230 11.52 5.12 18.21
N SER A 231 10.41 4.47 17.86
CA SER A 231 10.36 3.00 17.73
C SER A 231 11.24 2.50 16.59
N GLN A 232 11.19 3.15 15.42
CA GLN A 232 12.09 2.86 14.30
C GLN A 232 13.55 3.00 14.71
N ARG A 233 13.92 4.11 15.35
CA ARG A 233 15.29 4.34 15.82
C ARG A 233 15.75 3.30 16.83
N TRP A 234 14.88 2.88 17.73
CA TRP A 234 15.17 1.83 18.70
C TRP A 234 15.41 0.49 18.01
N LEU A 235 14.51 0.05 17.14
CA LEU A 235 14.65 -1.20 16.38
C LEU A 235 15.92 -1.21 15.50
N THR A 236 16.19 -0.14 14.75
CA THR A 236 17.39 -0.04 13.92
C THR A 236 18.67 -0.02 14.75
N ARG A 237 18.65 0.50 15.98
CA ARG A 237 19.82 0.41 16.88
C ARG A 237 20.07 -1.01 17.38
N GLN A 238 19.01 -1.75 17.70
CA GLN A 238 19.11 -3.12 18.23
C GLN A 238 19.46 -4.15 17.15
N TYR A 239 18.84 -4.03 15.98
CA TYR A 239 18.89 -5.04 14.91
C TYR A 239 19.46 -4.52 13.58
N GLY A 240 19.74 -3.23 13.47
CA GLY A 240 20.29 -2.65 12.25
C GLY A 240 21.70 -3.14 11.94
N VAL A 241 22.00 -3.13 10.64
CA VAL A 241 23.15 -3.68 9.89
C VAL A 241 24.55 -3.22 10.36
N SER A 242 24.68 -2.62 11.54
CA SER A 242 25.99 -2.32 12.17
C SER A 242 26.80 -3.59 12.50
N ARG A 243 26.19 -4.78 12.51
CA ARG A 243 26.90 -6.06 12.64
C ARG A 243 27.45 -6.63 11.33
N MET A 244 26.85 -6.34 10.16
CA MET A 244 27.40 -6.87 8.88
C MET A 244 28.64 -6.10 8.42
N VAL A 245 28.64 -4.76 8.54
CA VAL A 245 29.80 -3.93 8.17
C VAL A 245 31.02 -4.19 9.08
N ARG A 246 30.79 -4.51 10.36
CA ARG A 246 31.89 -4.89 11.28
C ARG A 246 32.42 -6.31 11.07
N ALA A 247 31.61 -7.23 10.53
CA ALA A 247 32.07 -8.59 10.22
C ALA A 247 32.93 -8.62 8.96
N GLU A 248 32.63 -7.76 7.97
CA GLU A 248 33.47 -7.60 6.78
C GLU A 248 34.77 -6.83 7.06
N SER A 249 34.76 -5.83 7.96
CA SER A 249 35.99 -5.10 8.31
C SER A 249 36.91 -5.82 9.31
N ALA A 250 36.51 -6.98 9.85
CA ALA A 250 37.33 -7.80 10.75
C ALA A 250 37.97 -9.00 10.05
N ASN A 251 37.57 -9.26 8.80
CA ASN A 251 38.08 -10.36 7.95
C ASN A 251 38.83 -9.84 6.70
N GLY A 252 39.14 -8.54 6.63
CA GLY A 252 40.01 -7.94 5.62
C GLY A 252 41.20 -7.27 6.28
#